data_AF-A0AAN7UZQ6-F1
#
_entry.id   AF-A0AAN7UZQ6-F1
#
_cell.length_a   1.000
_cell.length_b   1.000
_cell.length_c   1.000
_cell.angle_alpha   90.00
_cell.angle_beta   90.00
_cell.angle_gamma   90.00
#
_symmetry.space_group_name_H-M   'P 1'
#
loop_
_entity.id
_entity.type
_entity.pdbx_description
1 polymer ?
#
loop_
_entity_poly.entity_id
_entity_poly.type
_entity_poly.pdbx_seq_one_letter_code
_entity_poly.pdbx_strand_id
1 'polypeptide(L)'
;MADQSIIRITKEIGEIQKNSDLSLAVAFRDRDVRNVKAMIIGPHETPYEFGFFENTPASRPRSPAPRPMVVVVASIQIFIPAENTWRGEPGEEWSAAQGLESILLSIQSLMSSNPYENEPGFEHANDTSDKANQRDYVAKIRHETLRISVIQKLEDILGLTSANDSPATPIEYDPQTDGLDLDDSGAIWEPFKDLYKRRFLWYHDTYIEAIKDAKKDVKDGQAFTRMPFEGGSNTMEGKFNYTELEKRLQNIKIALNVELDRWATEGLSAKNKDTTVPVNLSRQFDQIKESFKRGDVPHNVELENGNPFVWVITYFGRPMTNFDGGMFRIKLHFSPRFPDEQPRVKFLTPVFHHRVTSDGILCYIPNPNRCDDVKQHIEAIFNALEEENPPYDPRTQVHPEAHRLYWGGAEGRKIYNRKLRRSVQRSMEDF
;
A
#
# COMPACT_ATOMS: atom_id res chain seq x y z
N MET A 1 -4.59 23.21 -28.95
CA MET A 1 -4.83 23.34 -27.49
C MET A 1 -4.96 22.00 -26.79
N ALA A 2 -5.72 21.01 -27.30
CA ALA A 2 -5.85 19.68 -26.67
C ALA A 2 -4.49 18.94 -26.49
N ASP A 3 -3.55 19.14 -27.41
CA ASP A 3 -2.23 18.48 -27.42
C ASP A 3 -1.32 18.92 -26.26
N GLN A 4 -1.31 20.21 -25.90
CA GLN A 4 -0.44 20.73 -24.84
C GLN A 4 -0.88 20.23 -23.45
N SER A 5 -2.18 20.12 -23.21
CA SER A 5 -2.71 19.57 -21.95
C SER A 5 -2.38 18.09 -21.79
N ILE A 6 -2.46 17.31 -22.87
CA ILE A 6 -2.10 15.90 -22.87
C ILE A 6 -0.61 15.71 -22.56
N ILE A 7 0.27 16.42 -23.27
CA ILE A 7 1.72 16.37 -23.05
C ILE A 7 2.07 16.73 -21.61
N ARG A 8 1.41 17.75 -21.05
CA ARG A 8 1.61 18.15 -19.65
C ARG A 8 1.18 17.06 -18.67
N ILE A 9 -0.03 16.51 -18.82
CA ILE A 9 -0.55 15.45 -17.94
C ILE A 9 0.34 14.21 -18.00
N THR A 10 0.73 13.76 -19.19
CA THR A 10 1.62 12.60 -19.36
C THR A 10 2.99 12.84 -18.71
N LYS A 11 3.52 14.06 -18.82
CA LYS A 11 4.79 14.41 -18.16
C LYS A 11 4.65 14.38 -16.63
N GLU A 12 3.63 15.03 -16.07
CA GLU A 12 3.40 15.06 -14.61
C GLU A 12 3.17 13.64 -14.06
N ILE A 13 2.39 12.81 -14.75
CA ILE A 13 2.19 11.41 -14.35
C ILE A 13 3.49 10.62 -14.42
N GLY A 14 4.26 10.77 -15.51
CA GLY A 14 5.54 10.10 -15.66
C GLY A 14 6.56 10.52 -14.59
N GLU A 15 6.50 11.75 -14.10
CA GLU A 15 7.31 12.23 -12.97
C GLU A 15 6.88 11.56 -11.66
N ILE A 16 5.58 11.49 -11.36
CA ILE A 16 5.06 10.83 -10.16
C ILE A 16 5.35 9.32 -10.18
N GLN A 17 5.19 8.64 -11.33
CA GLN A 17 5.49 7.21 -11.47
C GLN A 17 6.97 6.88 -11.34
N LYS A 18 7.85 7.81 -11.69
CA LYS A 18 9.30 7.68 -11.48
C LYS A 18 9.71 8.03 -10.05
N ASN A 19 8.95 8.90 -9.39
CA ASN A 19 9.19 9.24 -8.00
C ASN A 19 9.00 7.99 -7.14
N SER A 20 9.94 7.74 -6.23
CA SER A 20 9.88 6.63 -5.29
C SER A 20 8.99 6.92 -4.08
N ASP A 21 8.16 7.97 -4.15
CA ASP A 21 7.24 8.32 -3.09
C ASP A 21 6.24 7.17 -2.89
N LEU A 22 6.34 6.51 -1.74
CA LEU A 22 5.51 5.38 -1.38
C LEU A 22 4.06 5.75 -1.05
N SER A 23 3.76 7.04 -0.91
CA SER A 23 2.49 7.56 -0.42
C SER A 23 1.50 7.92 -1.52
N LEU A 24 1.99 8.13 -2.75
CA LEU A 24 1.16 8.47 -3.91
C LEU A 24 1.42 7.47 -5.03
N ALA A 25 0.35 7.01 -5.67
CA ALA A 25 0.44 6.26 -6.92
C ALA A 25 -0.57 6.82 -7.92
N VAL A 26 -0.16 6.94 -9.18
CA VAL A 26 -1.02 7.44 -10.25
C VAL A 26 -0.97 6.51 -11.46
N ALA A 27 -2.10 6.36 -12.12
CA ALA A 27 -2.25 5.57 -13.33
C ALA A 27 -3.24 6.25 -14.27
N PHE A 28 -3.01 6.10 -15.56
CA PHE A 28 -3.89 6.61 -16.62
C PHE A 28 -4.08 5.53 -17.68
N ARG A 29 -5.11 5.69 -18.51
CA ARG A 29 -5.33 4.80 -19.64
C ARG A 29 -4.61 5.33 -20.87
N ASP A 30 -4.00 4.43 -21.63
CA ASP A 30 -3.40 4.77 -22.93
C ASP A 30 -4.43 5.31 -23.93
N ARG A 31 -5.69 4.84 -23.82
CA ARG A 31 -6.82 5.29 -24.64
C ARG A 31 -7.38 6.65 -24.23
N ASP A 32 -7.27 7.00 -22.95
CA ASP A 32 -7.71 8.29 -22.42
C ASP A 32 -6.83 8.76 -21.24
N VAL A 33 -5.82 9.56 -21.58
CA VAL A 33 -4.87 10.16 -20.64
C VAL A 33 -5.51 11.18 -19.68
N ARG A 34 -6.77 11.57 -19.89
CA ARG A 34 -7.50 12.49 -19.00
C ARG A 34 -8.18 11.76 -17.85
N ASN A 35 -8.38 10.46 -17.99
CA ASN A 35 -8.92 9.63 -16.94
C ASN A 35 -7.77 9.10 -16.09
N VAL A 36 -7.49 9.82 -15.00
CA VAL A 36 -6.39 9.53 -14.08
C VAL A 36 -6.96 8.98 -12.78
N LYS A 37 -6.52 7.77 -12.44
CA LYS A 37 -6.70 7.20 -11.11
C LYS A 37 -5.48 7.52 -10.25
N ALA A 38 -5.72 7.85 -9.00
CA ALA A 38 -4.72 8.14 -8.00
C ALA A 38 -5.08 7.42 -6.70
N MET A 39 -4.07 6.84 -6.06
CA MET A 39 -4.15 6.23 -4.75
C MET A 39 -3.25 7.01 -3.79
N ILE A 40 -3.80 7.42 -2.66
CA ILE A 40 -3.11 8.09 -1.56
C ILE A 40 -3.07 7.13 -0.38
N ILE A 41 -1.88 6.93 0.18
CA ILE A 41 -1.72 6.22 1.45
C ILE A 41 -1.87 7.23 2.59
N GLY A 42 -2.71 6.90 3.56
CA GLY A 42 -2.94 7.73 4.72
C GLY A 42 -1.66 7.96 5.55
N PRO A 43 -1.41 9.19 6.02
CA PRO A 43 -0.16 9.52 6.71
C PRO A 43 0.02 8.77 8.04
N HIS A 44 1.26 8.45 8.38
CA HIS A 44 1.63 7.87 9.68
C HIS A 44 1.26 8.81 10.84
N GLU A 45 0.96 8.26 12.02
CA GLU A 45 0.52 9.02 13.22
C GLU A 45 -0.81 9.76 13.07
N THR A 46 -1.64 9.40 12.08
CA THR A 46 -2.98 9.94 11.88
C THR A 46 -4.02 8.82 12.01
N PRO A 47 -5.31 9.12 12.24
CA PRO A 47 -6.34 8.08 12.19
C PRO A 47 -6.49 7.42 10.81
N TYR A 48 -5.87 7.99 9.77
CA TYR A 48 -5.85 7.46 8.41
C TYR A 48 -4.69 6.51 8.14
N GLU A 49 -3.78 6.31 9.11
CA GLU A 49 -2.50 5.63 8.97
C GLU A 49 -2.55 4.37 8.09
N PHE A 50 -1.80 4.42 7.00
CA PHE A 50 -1.63 3.37 5.99
C PHE A 50 -2.92 2.91 5.28
N GLY A 51 -4.05 3.57 5.52
CA GLY A 51 -5.28 3.37 4.77
C GLY A 51 -5.12 3.72 3.29
N PHE A 52 -5.86 3.04 2.41
CA PHE A 52 -5.76 3.26 0.98
C PHE A 52 -6.95 4.06 0.42
N PHE A 53 -6.66 5.27 -0.04
CA PHE A 53 -7.67 6.21 -0.53
C PHE A 53 -7.51 6.38 -2.04
N GLU A 54 -8.44 5.78 -2.81
CA GLU A 54 -8.50 5.92 -4.27
C GLU A 54 -9.53 7.00 -4.63
N ASN A 55 -9.23 7.85 -5.61
CA ASN A 55 -10.27 8.68 -6.21
C ASN A 55 -11.13 7.82 -7.15
N THR A 56 -12.45 7.86 -6.98
CA THR A 56 -13.36 7.40 -8.04
C THR A 56 -13.39 8.43 -9.18
N PRO A 57 -13.64 8.08 -10.44
CA PRO A 57 -13.98 9.12 -11.42
C PRO A 57 -15.35 9.69 -11.05
N ALA A 58 -15.45 11.01 -10.81
CA ALA A 58 -16.75 11.60 -10.56
C ALA A 58 -17.60 11.56 -11.84
N SER A 59 -18.86 11.18 -11.70
CA SER A 59 -19.83 11.30 -12.78
C SER A 59 -19.85 12.75 -13.27
N ARG A 60 -19.75 12.91 -14.59
CA ARG A 60 -19.64 14.19 -15.29
C ARG A 60 -20.71 15.17 -14.76
N PRO A 61 -20.36 16.39 -14.31
CA PRO A 61 -21.38 17.36 -13.89
C PRO A 61 -22.32 17.65 -15.06
N ARG A 62 -23.62 17.44 -14.84
CA ARG A 62 -24.70 17.77 -15.78
C ARG A 62 -24.91 19.28 -15.79
N SER A 63 -23.93 20.05 -16.26
CA SER A 63 -24.08 21.50 -16.49
C SER A 63 -23.27 21.96 -17.69
N PRO A 64 -23.84 22.82 -18.56
CA PRO A 64 -23.22 23.22 -19.80
C PRO A 64 -22.25 24.38 -19.54
N ALA A 65 -20.99 24.10 -19.24
CA ALA A 65 -19.94 25.10 -19.35
C ALA A 65 -18.63 24.46 -19.85
N PRO A 66 -17.92 25.08 -20.80
CA PRO A 66 -16.68 24.55 -21.35
C PRO A 66 -15.55 24.86 -20.36
N ARG A 67 -15.33 23.97 -19.38
CA ARG A 67 -14.14 24.03 -18.53
C ARG A 67 -13.40 22.70 -18.67
N PRO A 68 -12.19 22.68 -19.26
CA PRO A 68 -11.36 21.49 -19.28
C PRO A 68 -10.74 21.37 -17.89
N MET A 69 -11.49 20.86 -16.92
CA MET A 69 -11.01 20.70 -15.55
C MET A 69 -11.03 19.24 -15.14
N VAL A 70 -9.84 18.81 -14.76
CA VAL A 70 -9.48 17.49 -14.26
C VAL A 70 -10.40 17.15 -13.08
N VAL A 71 -11.17 16.08 -13.25
CA VAL A 71 -12.17 15.53 -12.34
C VAL A 71 -11.47 14.75 -11.21
N VAL A 72 -10.53 15.38 -10.51
CA VAL A 72 -9.81 14.78 -9.37
C VAL A 72 -10.36 15.28 -8.03
N VAL A 73 -11.02 16.44 -8.01
CA VAL A 73 -11.55 17.06 -6.77
C VAL A 73 -12.90 16.47 -6.35
N ALA A 74 -13.61 15.76 -7.23
CA ALA A 74 -15.03 15.44 -7.03
C ALA A 74 -15.32 14.05 -6.44
N SER A 75 -14.30 13.32 -5.97
CA SER A 75 -14.45 11.89 -5.68
C SER A 75 -13.78 11.41 -4.40
N ILE A 76 -13.54 12.34 -3.49
CA ILE A 76 -13.44 12.04 -2.08
C ILE A 76 -14.75 12.48 -1.42
N GLN A 77 -15.87 11.93 -1.91
CA GLN A 77 -17.20 12.15 -1.31
C GLN A 77 -17.31 11.60 0.13
N ILE A 78 -16.29 10.87 0.61
CA ILE A 78 -16.23 10.38 1.99
C ILE A 78 -15.80 11.50 2.96
N PHE A 79 -15.16 12.57 2.50
CA PHE A 79 -14.56 13.59 3.38
C PHE A 79 -14.96 15.04 3.06
N ILE A 80 -15.81 15.29 2.06
CA ILE A 80 -16.31 16.64 1.75
C ILE A 80 -17.84 16.57 1.53
N PRO A 81 -18.66 17.15 2.43
CA PRO A 81 -20.09 17.29 2.20
C PRO A 81 -20.33 18.03 0.89
N ALA A 82 -21.29 17.55 0.09
CA ALA A 82 -21.57 17.94 -1.29
C ALA A 82 -21.87 19.44 -1.55
N GLU A 83 -21.81 20.31 -0.54
CA GLU A 83 -22.09 21.76 -0.65
C GLU A 83 -20.96 22.69 -0.17
N ASN A 84 -19.83 22.19 0.32
CA ASN A 84 -18.74 23.05 0.81
C ASN A 84 -17.43 22.82 0.03
N THR A 85 -17.29 23.49 -1.12
CA THR A 85 -15.96 23.86 -1.61
C THR A 85 -15.34 24.80 -0.59
N TRP A 86 -14.23 24.38 0.03
CA TRP A 86 -13.42 25.18 0.96
C TRP A 86 -13.29 26.64 0.50
N ARG A 87 -13.47 27.60 1.42
CA ARG A 87 -13.19 29.02 1.13
C ARG A 87 -11.67 29.19 1.17
N GLY A 88 -11.04 29.30 0.00
CA GLY A 88 -9.64 29.65 -0.11
C GLY A 88 -9.46 31.16 -0.23
N GLU A 89 -8.35 31.68 0.30
CA GLU A 89 -7.88 33.03 -0.03
C GLU A 89 -7.52 33.13 -1.53
N PRO A 90 -7.46 34.32 -2.16
CA PRO A 90 -7.17 34.46 -3.60
C PRO A 90 -5.84 33.82 -4.07
N GLY A 91 -4.92 33.52 -3.14
CA GLY A 91 -3.67 32.78 -3.40
C GLY A 91 -3.79 31.25 -3.29
N GLU A 92 -4.89 30.74 -2.74
CA GLU A 92 -5.23 29.32 -2.59
C GLU A 92 -6.18 28.83 -3.70
N GLU A 93 -6.62 29.75 -4.56
CA GLU A 93 -7.35 29.42 -5.77
C GLU A 93 -6.48 28.65 -6.78
N TRP A 94 -7.13 27.85 -7.61
CA TRP A 94 -6.46 27.10 -8.67
C TRP A 94 -5.66 28.03 -9.59
N SER A 95 -4.37 27.73 -9.77
CA SER A 95 -3.54 28.38 -10.78
C SER A 95 -2.98 27.36 -11.77
N ALA A 96 -2.71 27.80 -12.99
CA ALA A 96 -2.09 26.95 -14.01
C ALA A 96 -0.67 26.48 -13.64
N ALA A 97 -0.10 26.98 -12.53
CA ALA A 97 1.18 26.54 -11.99
C ALA A 97 1.07 25.29 -11.08
N GLN A 98 -0.13 24.97 -10.58
CA GLN A 98 -0.35 23.76 -9.79
C GLN A 98 -0.33 22.51 -10.69
N GLY A 99 0.34 21.45 -10.24
CA GLY A 99 0.46 20.17 -10.94
C GLY A 99 -0.34 19.08 -10.23
N LEU A 100 -0.50 17.91 -10.85
CA LEU A 100 -1.21 16.79 -10.25
C LEU A 100 -0.63 16.37 -8.89
N GLU A 101 0.70 16.37 -8.76
CA GLU A 101 1.37 16.03 -7.50
C GLU A 101 1.00 17.00 -6.36
N SER A 102 0.96 18.31 -6.62
CA SER A 102 0.62 19.29 -5.58
C SER A 102 -0.84 19.18 -5.14
N ILE A 103 -1.76 18.80 -6.04
CA ILE A 103 -3.16 18.49 -5.68
C ILE A 103 -3.21 17.29 -4.74
N LEU A 104 -2.51 16.20 -5.09
CA LEU A 104 -2.52 14.96 -4.31
C LEU A 104 -1.89 15.17 -2.93
N LEU A 105 -0.80 15.94 -2.85
CA LEU A 105 -0.19 16.33 -1.57
C LEU A 105 -1.13 17.23 -0.74
N SER A 106 -1.87 18.13 -1.37
CA SER A 106 -2.86 18.97 -0.68
C SER A 106 -3.98 18.11 -0.09
N ILE A 107 -4.48 17.13 -0.84
CA ILE A 107 -5.47 16.16 -0.34
C ILE A 107 -4.91 15.35 0.83
N GLN A 108 -3.67 14.85 0.70
CA GLN A 108 -3.02 14.11 1.79
C GLN A 108 -2.84 14.99 3.04
N SER A 109 -2.61 16.29 2.89
CA SER A 109 -2.46 17.21 4.02
C SER A 109 -3.75 17.40 4.84
N LEU A 110 -4.92 17.16 4.24
CA LEU A 110 -6.21 17.17 4.96
C LEU A 110 -6.36 15.96 5.90
N MET A 111 -5.60 14.89 5.67
CA MET A 111 -5.59 13.70 6.54
C MET A 111 -4.72 13.95 7.78
N SER A 112 -5.12 14.93 8.59
CA SER A 112 -4.38 15.38 9.78
C SER A 112 -4.51 14.41 10.96
N SER A 113 -3.67 14.57 11.98
CA SER A 113 -3.74 13.79 13.22
C SER A 113 -5.01 14.08 14.03
N ASN A 114 -5.59 15.27 13.86
CA ASN A 114 -6.84 15.67 14.47
C ASN A 114 -7.83 16.19 13.41
N PRO A 115 -8.54 15.30 12.69
CA PRO A 115 -9.45 15.70 11.63
C PRO A 115 -10.67 16.49 12.14
N TYR A 116 -10.91 16.53 13.45
CA TYR A 116 -11.99 17.32 14.06
C TYR A 116 -11.78 18.83 13.83
N GLU A 117 -10.53 19.29 13.80
CA GLU A 117 -10.18 20.70 13.57
C GLU A 117 -10.40 21.14 12.12
N ASN A 118 -10.56 20.20 11.20
CA ASN A 118 -10.85 20.50 9.80
C ASN A 118 -12.33 20.90 9.59
N GLU A 119 -13.20 20.69 10.58
CA GLU A 119 -14.61 21.00 10.46
C GLU A 119 -14.86 22.51 10.69
N PRO A 120 -15.67 23.18 9.86
CA PRO A 120 -15.92 24.61 9.97
C PRO A 120 -16.44 25.00 11.36
N GLY A 121 -15.75 25.94 12.02
CA GLY A 121 -16.10 26.43 13.36
C GLY A 121 -15.50 25.62 14.51
N PHE A 122 -14.68 24.61 14.23
CA PHE A 122 -13.99 23.79 15.23
C PHE A 122 -12.45 23.90 15.16
N GLU A 123 -11.91 24.86 14.39
CA GLU A 123 -10.47 25.06 14.14
C GLU A 123 -9.68 25.39 15.43
N HIS A 124 -10.36 25.93 16.44
CA HIS A 124 -9.78 26.32 17.72
C HIS A 124 -10.47 25.64 18.92
N ALA A 125 -11.20 24.55 18.66
CA ALA A 125 -11.92 23.80 19.68
C ALA A 125 -10.94 23.23 20.72
N ASN A 126 -10.99 23.72 21.95
CA ASN A 126 -10.02 23.39 23.01
C ASN A 126 -10.67 23.21 24.39
N ASP A 127 -12.00 23.27 24.47
CA ASP A 127 -12.72 23.02 25.70
C ASP A 127 -12.58 21.54 26.13
N THR A 128 -12.90 21.25 27.38
CA THR A 128 -12.83 19.88 27.91
C THR A 128 -13.78 18.92 27.17
N SER A 129 -14.95 19.42 26.75
CA SER A 129 -15.89 18.69 25.88
C SER A 129 -15.31 18.46 24.48
N ASP A 130 -14.62 19.45 23.91
CA ASP A 130 -14.04 19.33 22.57
C ASP A 130 -12.94 18.29 22.54
N LYS A 131 -12.11 18.23 23.59
CA LYS A 131 -11.07 17.19 23.70
C LYS A 131 -11.63 15.78 23.77
N ALA A 132 -12.81 15.61 24.38
CA ALA A 132 -13.50 14.32 24.36
C ALA A 132 -14.01 14.01 22.94
N ASN A 133 -14.67 14.97 22.29
CA ASN A 133 -15.17 14.81 20.92
C ASN A 133 -14.05 14.54 19.91
N GLN A 134 -12.91 15.23 20.02
CA GLN A 134 -11.73 15.00 19.19
C GLN A 134 -11.24 13.56 19.30
N ARG A 135 -11.12 13.03 20.53
CA ARG A 135 -10.70 11.64 20.77
C ARG A 135 -11.70 10.64 20.18
N ASP A 136 -12.99 10.86 20.41
CA ASP A 136 -14.05 10.00 19.90
C ASP A 136 -14.09 10.02 18.36
N TYR A 137 -13.92 11.19 17.74
CA TYR A 137 -13.86 11.35 16.30
C TYR A 137 -12.63 10.66 15.69
N VAL A 138 -11.45 10.85 16.28
CA VAL A 138 -10.21 10.16 15.88
C VAL A 138 -10.38 8.63 15.96
N ALA A 139 -10.98 8.12 17.05
CA ALA A 139 -11.21 6.69 17.23
C ALA A 139 -12.15 6.13 16.15
N LYS A 140 -13.20 6.89 15.81
CA LYS A 140 -14.17 6.57 14.76
C LYS A 140 -13.54 6.53 13.37
N ILE A 141 -12.78 7.56 13.00
CA ILE A 141 -12.07 7.61 11.71
C ILE A 141 -11.06 6.47 11.59
N ARG A 142 -10.34 6.13 12.67
CA ARG A 142 -9.41 5.00 12.68
C ARG A 142 -10.11 3.67 12.39
N HIS A 143 -11.26 3.45 13.04
CA HIS A 143 -12.06 2.25 12.80
C HIS A 143 -12.51 2.16 11.34
N GLU A 144 -13.07 3.25 10.80
CA GLU A 144 -13.60 3.29 9.44
C GLU A 144 -12.50 3.23 8.37
N THR A 145 -11.32 3.78 8.65
CA THR A 145 -10.13 3.62 7.81
C THR A 145 -9.79 2.14 7.68
N LEU A 146 -9.63 1.42 8.79
CA LEU A 146 -9.35 -0.02 8.74
C LEU A 146 -10.45 -0.80 8.03
N ARG A 147 -11.72 -0.52 8.35
CA ARG A 147 -12.88 -1.24 7.82
C ARG A 147 -13.06 -1.04 6.31
N ILE A 148 -13.03 0.19 5.84
CA ILE A 148 -13.38 0.55 4.46
C ILE A 148 -12.13 0.61 3.59
N SER A 149 -11.17 1.46 3.94
CA SER A 149 -10.05 1.80 3.06
C SER A 149 -9.00 0.69 2.97
N VAL A 150 -8.96 -0.22 3.96
CA VAL A 150 -8.08 -1.39 3.95
C VAL A 150 -8.86 -2.68 3.71
N ILE A 151 -9.74 -3.06 4.65
CA ILE A 151 -10.34 -4.39 4.68
C ILE A 151 -11.32 -4.59 3.52
N GLN A 152 -12.37 -3.77 3.42
CA GLN A 152 -13.39 -3.92 2.39
C GLN A 152 -12.80 -3.87 0.99
N LYS A 153 -11.91 -2.91 0.72
CA LYS A 153 -11.22 -2.79 -0.57
C LYS A 153 -10.44 -4.07 -0.94
N LEU A 154 -9.74 -4.69 0.01
CA LEU A 154 -9.00 -5.92 -0.24
C LEU A 154 -9.89 -7.16 -0.33
N GLU A 155 -10.98 -7.21 0.44
CA GLU A 155 -12.00 -8.24 0.32
C GLU A 155 -12.63 -8.22 -1.08
N ASP A 156 -12.96 -7.04 -1.60
CA ASP A 156 -13.49 -6.85 -2.96
C ASP A 156 -12.47 -7.34 -4.02
N ILE A 157 -11.20 -6.92 -3.90
CA ILE A 157 -10.10 -7.33 -4.80
C ILE A 157 -9.87 -8.85 -4.81
N LEU A 158 -10.06 -9.50 -3.66
CA LEU A 158 -9.82 -10.93 -3.46
C LEU A 158 -11.10 -11.79 -3.63
N GLY A 159 -12.27 -11.17 -3.77
CA GLY A 159 -13.57 -11.85 -3.83
C GLY A 159 -13.95 -12.55 -2.52
N LEU A 160 -13.56 -12.00 -1.37
CA LEU A 160 -13.88 -12.56 -0.06
C LEU A 160 -15.25 -12.01 0.40
N THR A 161 -16.28 -12.85 0.48
CA THR A 161 -17.59 -12.42 0.99
C THR A 161 -17.59 -12.42 2.53
N SER A 162 -17.89 -11.28 3.15
CA SER A 162 -18.16 -11.21 4.59
C SER A 162 -19.57 -11.73 4.90
N ALA A 163 -19.69 -12.74 5.77
CA ALA A 163 -20.95 -13.41 6.09
C ALA A 163 -21.99 -12.54 6.85
N ASN A 164 -21.62 -11.32 7.24
CA ASN A 164 -22.46 -10.41 8.03
C ASN A 164 -22.94 -9.16 7.28
N ASP A 165 -22.50 -8.95 6.05
CA ASP A 165 -23.16 -7.96 5.21
C ASP A 165 -24.39 -8.64 4.62
N SER A 166 -25.57 -8.29 5.18
CA SER A 166 -26.75 -8.21 4.31
C SER A 166 -26.28 -7.48 3.06
N PRO A 167 -26.53 -7.98 1.84
CA PRO A 167 -26.13 -7.25 0.65
C PRO A 167 -26.60 -5.83 0.90
N ALA A 168 -25.65 -4.90 1.02
CA ALA A 168 -25.98 -3.49 1.08
C ALA A 168 -27.04 -3.32 0.02
N THR A 169 -28.22 -2.80 0.40
CA THR A 169 -29.36 -2.55 -0.50
C THR A 169 -28.72 -2.25 -1.83
N PRO A 170 -28.85 -3.14 -2.85
CA PRO A 170 -28.03 -3.04 -4.04
C PRO A 170 -28.13 -1.59 -4.40
N ILE A 171 -26.99 -0.86 -4.35
CA ILE A 171 -26.96 0.55 -4.76
C ILE A 171 -27.80 0.51 -6.01
N GLU A 172 -29.01 1.12 -5.97
CA GLU A 172 -30.00 0.90 -7.02
C GLU A 172 -29.22 1.20 -8.28
N TYR A 173 -28.92 0.12 -9.00
CA TYR A 173 -27.85 0.14 -9.97
C TYR A 173 -28.51 0.87 -11.11
N ASP A 174 -28.40 2.20 -11.09
CA ASP A 174 -29.05 3.03 -12.07
C ASP A 174 -28.48 2.58 -13.42
N PRO A 175 -29.28 1.89 -14.26
CA PRO A 175 -28.80 1.38 -15.53
C PRO A 175 -28.40 2.51 -16.48
N GLN A 176 -28.63 3.78 -16.09
CA GLN A 176 -28.25 4.98 -16.82
C GLN A 176 -26.85 5.53 -16.42
N THR A 177 -26.08 4.84 -15.57
CA THR A 177 -24.67 5.19 -15.35
C THR A 177 -23.83 4.76 -16.57
N ASP A 178 -23.88 5.56 -17.64
CA ASP A 178 -22.94 5.49 -18.77
C ASP A 178 -21.49 5.48 -18.23
N GLY A 179 -20.77 4.36 -18.35
CA GLY A 179 -19.31 4.33 -18.21
C GLY A 179 -18.74 3.41 -17.14
N LEU A 180 -19.00 2.09 -17.21
CA LEU A 180 -18.05 1.14 -16.61
C LEU A 180 -16.71 1.29 -17.35
N ASP A 181 -15.69 1.72 -16.63
CA ASP A 181 -14.31 1.79 -17.13
C ASP A 181 -13.76 0.35 -17.23
N LEU A 182 -14.16 -0.32 -18.31
CA LEU A 182 -13.66 -1.63 -18.68
C LEU A 182 -12.29 -1.50 -19.36
N ASP A 183 -11.36 -2.38 -19.03
CA ASP A 183 -10.07 -2.54 -19.67
C ASP A 183 -10.21 -3.23 -21.04
N ASP A 184 -9.08 -3.49 -21.70
CA ASP A 184 -9.05 -4.12 -23.02
C ASP A 184 -9.62 -5.54 -23.05
N SER A 185 -9.76 -6.18 -21.87
CA SER A 185 -10.37 -7.50 -21.69
C SER A 185 -11.87 -7.45 -21.33
N GLY A 186 -12.43 -6.25 -21.12
CA GLY A 186 -13.81 -6.08 -20.66
C GLY A 186 -13.97 -6.18 -19.14
N ALA A 187 -12.88 -6.15 -18.37
CA ALA A 187 -12.88 -6.18 -16.90
C ALA A 187 -12.72 -4.77 -16.31
N ILE A 188 -13.15 -4.53 -15.07
CA ILE A 188 -13.00 -3.22 -14.43
C ILE A 188 -11.51 -2.86 -14.32
N TRP A 189 -11.12 -1.67 -14.76
CA TRP A 189 -9.73 -1.21 -14.71
C TRP A 189 -9.30 -0.83 -13.30
N GLU A 190 -8.44 -1.68 -12.73
CA GLU A 190 -7.92 -1.57 -11.36
C GLU A 190 -6.37 -1.50 -11.36
N PRO A 191 -5.77 -0.35 -11.69
CA PRO A 191 -4.31 -0.25 -11.87
C PRO A 191 -3.51 -0.47 -10.59
N PHE A 192 -4.13 -0.34 -9.42
CA PHE A 192 -3.47 -0.46 -8.12
C PHE A 192 -3.69 -1.82 -7.43
N LYS A 193 -4.32 -2.79 -8.11
CA LYS A 193 -4.67 -4.10 -7.53
C LYS A 193 -3.47 -4.80 -6.87
N ASP A 194 -2.35 -4.88 -7.57
CA ASP A 194 -1.11 -5.48 -7.03
C ASP A 194 -0.52 -4.64 -5.89
N LEU A 195 -0.60 -3.31 -6.02
CA LEU A 195 -0.05 -2.36 -5.05
C LEU A 195 -0.77 -2.46 -3.70
N TYR A 196 -2.11 -2.55 -3.67
CA TYR A 196 -2.87 -2.77 -2.44
C TYR A 196 -2.40 -4.03 -1.71
N LYS A 197 -2.29 -5.15 -2.42
CA LYS A 197 -1.86 -6.44 -1.86
C LYS A 197 -0.45 -6.36 -1.27
N ARG A 198 0.49 -5.71 -1.96
CA ARG A 198 1.87 -5.54 -1.48
C ARG A 198 1.94 -4.70 -0.22
N ARG A 199 1.30 -3.52 -0.24
CA ARG A 199 1.30 -2.59 0.90
C ARG A 199 0.59 -3.16 2.10
N PHE A 200 -0.49 -3.92 1.88
CA PHE A 200 -1.16 -4.64 2.94
C PHE A 200 -0.21 -5.59 3.67
N LEU A 201 0.58 -6.38 2.94
CA LEU A 201 1.55 -7.29 3.57
C LEU A 201 2.62 -6.55 4.38
N TRP A 202 2.95 -5.32 3.99
CA TRP A 202 3.92 -4.47 4.69
C TRP A 202 3.36 -3.89 5.98
N TYR A 203 2.12 -3.41 5.95
CA TYR A 203 1.50 -2.69 7.07
C TYR A 203 0.61 -3.57 7.95
N HIS A 204 0.47 -4.86 7.63
CA HIS A 204 -0.34 -5.80 8.39
C HIS A 204 -0.06 -5.75 9.90
N ASP A 205 1.21 -5.77 10.30
CA ASP A 205 1.58 -5.81 11.72
C ASP A 205 1.20 -4.51 12.43
N THR A 206 1.32 -3.37 11.74
CA THR A 206 0.85 -2.06 12.22
C THR A 206 -0.66 -2.05 12.39
N TYR A 207 -1.45 -2.60 11.45
CA TYR A 207 -2.90 -2.68 11.60
C TYR A 207 -3.31 -3.51 12.83
N ILE A 208 -2.63 -4.63 13.08
CA ILE A 208 -2.88 -5.47 14.24
C ILE A 208 -2.50 -4.76 15.55
N GLU A 209 -1.39 -4.01 15.58
CA GLU A 209 -1.01 -3.19 16.75
C GLU A 209 -2.04 -2.09 17.01
N ALA A 210 -2.47 -1.37 15.97
CA ALA A 210 -3.51 -0.33 16.06
C ALA A 210 -4.84 -0.87 16.59
N ILE A 211 -5.26 -2.07 16.17
CA ILE A 211 -6.46 -2.74 16.70
C ILE A 211 -6.28 -3.11 18.18
N LYS A 212 -5.13 -3.67 18.55
CA LYS A 212 -4.84 -4.05 19.94
C LYS A 212 -4.85 -2.84 20.87
N ASP A 213 -4.32 -1.71 20.41
CA ASP A 213 -4.34 -0.46 21.16
C ASP A 213 -5.76 0.10 21.26
N ALA A 214 -6.51 0.15 20.17
CA ALA A 214 -7.89 0.64 20.19
C ALA A 214 -8.82 -0.19 21.09
N LYS A 215 -8.63 -1.52 21.16
CA LYS A 215 -9.37 -2.41 22.07
C LYS A 215 -9.17 -2.12 23.56
N LYS A 216 -8.13 -1.35 23.94
CA LYS A 216 -7.93 -0.89 25.33
C LYS A 216 -8.91 0.23 25.70
N ASP A 217 -9.28 1.04 24.71
CA ASP A 217 -10.05 2.26 24.90
C ASP A 217 -11.55 2.07 24.60
N VAL A 218 -11.90 1.22 23.62
CA VAL A 218 -13.30 0.98 23.21
C VAL A 218 -13.67 -0.50 23.23
N LYS A 219 -14.97 -0.78 23.42
CA LYS A 219 -15.51 -2.14 23.46
C LYS A 219 -16.23 -2.50 22.16
N ASP A 220 -16.19 -3.77 21.79
CA ASP A 220 -16.97 -4.27 20.66
C ASP A 220 -18.48 -4.05 20.87
N GLY A 221 -19.18 -3.62 19.81
CA GLY A 221 -20.59 -3.27 19.83
C GLY A 221 -20.91 -1.88 20.39
N GLN A 222 -19.92 -1.15 20.92
CA GLN A 222 -20.09 0.25 21.35
C GLN A 222 -20.43 1.12 20.14
N ALA A 223 -21.52 1.88 20.22
CA ALA A 223 -21.92 2.80 19.17
C ALA A 223 -20.95 3.99 19.05
N PHE A 224 -20.76 4.49 17.84
CA PHE A 224 -20.01 5.73 17.62
C PHE A 224 -20.69 6.90 18.31
N THR A 225 -19.91 7.71 19.01
CA THR A 225 -20.37 9.00 19.51
C THR A 225 -20.72 9.90 18.33
N ARG A 226 -21.90 10.52 18.37
CA ARG A 226 -22.31 11.48 17.35
C ARG A 226 -21.64 12.82 17.61
N MET A 227 -20.93 13.36 16.62
CA MET A 227 -20.26 14.65 16.75
C MET A 227 -21.25 15.82 16.66
N PRO A 228 -20.93 17.00 17.24
CA PRO A 228 -21.80 18.18 17.18
C PRO A 228 -22.13 18.66 15.77
N PHE A 229 -21.22 18.46 14.81
CA PHE A 229 -21.40 18.82 13.40
C PHE A 229 -22.11 17.74 12.57
N GLU A 230 -22.42 16.56 13.14
CA GLU A 230 -23.13 15.50 12.43
C GLU A 230 -24.66 15.70 12.45
N GLY A 231 -25.26 15.97 11.29
CA GLY A 231 -26.69 16.23 11.13
C GLY A 231 -27.18 16.12 9.68
N GLY A 232 -28.50 16.07 9.51
CA GLY A 232 -29.14 16.02 8.18
C GLY A 232 -28.65 14.84 7.34
N SER A 233 -27.78 15.12 6.36
CA SER A 233 -27.16 14.17 5.44
C SER A 233 -25.69 13.82 5.76
N ASN A 234 -25.08 14.46 6.76
CA ASN A 234 -23.69 14.21 7.18
C ASN A 234 -23.65 13.48 8.51
N THR A 235 -23.77 12.15 8.47
CA THR A 235 -23.76 11.29 9.65
C THR A 235 -22.84 10.11 9.42
N MET A 236 -22.00 9.77 10.40
CA MET A 236 -21.19 8.56 10.35
C MET A 236 -21.65 7.64 11.50
N GLU A 237 -22.74 6.92 11.25
CA GLU A 237 -23.32 6.01 12.25
C GLU A 237 -22.64 4.63 12.16
N GLY A 238 -22.54 3.94 13.30
CA GLY A 238 -21.89 2.64 13.35
C GLY A 238 -21.54 2.19 14.76
N LYS A 239 -20.81 1.09 14.84
CA LYS A 239 -20.31 0.50 16.08
C LYS A 239 -18.86 0.06 15.90
N PHE A 240 -18.09 0.13 16.98
CA PHE A 240 -16.75 -0.44 17.01
C PHE A 240 -16.85 -1.97 17.03
N ASN A 241 -16.24 -2.65 16.06
CA ASN A 241 -16.21 -4.12 15.96
C ASN A 241 -14.78 -4.62 15.69
N TYR A 242 -13.84 -4.25 16.56
CA TYR A 242 -12.42 -4.49 16.35
C TYR A 242 -12.04 -5.98 16.31
N THR A 243 -12.76 -6.85 17.04
CA THR A 243 -12.54 -8.30 16.94
C THR A 243 -12.91 -8.87 15.58
N GLU A 244 -13.95 -8.33 14.95
CA GLU A 244 -14.32 -8.73 13.59
C GLU A 244 -13.30 -8.20 12.58
N LEU A 245 -12.87 -6.94 12.71
CA LEU A 245 -11.83 -6.37 11.84
C LEU A 245 -10.52 -7.16 11.90
N GLU A 246 -10.09 -7.57 13.10
CA GLU A 246 -8.89 -8.40 13.29
C GLU A 246 -9.01 -9.74 12.53
N LYS A 247 -10.15 -10.42 12.64
CA LYS A 247 -10.41 -11.67 11.93
C LYS A 247 -10.40 -11.47 10.41
N ARG A 248 -11.00 -10.38 9.92
CA ARG A 248 -11.03 -10.05 8.48
C ARG A 248 -9.63 -9.77 7.93
N LEU A 249 -8.80 -9.01 8.64
CA LEU A 249 -7.38 -8.81 8.29
C LEU A 249 -6.62 -10.13 8.19
N GLN A 250 -6.82 -11.03 9.15
CA GLN A 250 -6.20 -12.36 9.14
C GLN A 250 -6.66 -13.18 7.93
N ASN A 251 -7.96 -13.16 7.60
CA ASN A 251 -8.49 -13.85 6.42
C ASN A 251 -7.89 -13.32 5.12
N ILE A 252 -7.75 -12.00 4.97
CA ILE A 252 -7.09 -11.38 3.81
C ILE A 252 -5.63 -11.88 3.71
N LYS A 253 -4.90 -11.90 4.82
CA LYS A 253 -3.51 -12.39 4.85
C LYS A 253 -3.42 -13.87 4.47
N ILE A 254 -4.33 -14.70 4.95
CA ILE A 254 -4.43 -16.12 4.57
C ILE A 254 -4.69 -16.25 3.06
N ALA A 255 -5.66 -15.51 2.53
CA ALA A 255 -5.99 -15.53 1.10
C ALA A 255 -4.80 -15.11 0.22
N LEU A 256 -4.02 -14.11 0.65
CA LEU A 256 -2.80 -13.69 -0.06
C LEU A 256 -1.69 -14.75 -0.01
N ASN A 257 -1.56 -15.49 1.08
CA ASN A 257 -0.61 -16.62 1.13
C ASN A 257 -1.05 -17.75 0.19
N VAL A 258 -2.34 -18.09 0.17
CA VAL A 258 -2.90 -19.09 -0.76
C VAL A 258 -2.74 -18.66 -2.22
N GLU A 259 -2.82 -17.36 -2.51
CA GLU A 259 -2.53 -16.83 -3.85
C GLU A 259 -1.10 -17.15 -4.31
N LEU A 260 -0.11 -17.20 -3.42
CA LEU A 260 1.28 -17.57 -3.77
C LEU A 260 1.41 -19.04 -4.16
N ASP A 261 0.72 -19.92 -3.43
CA ASP A 261 0.68 -21.35 -3.76
C ASP A 261 -0.01 -21.57 -5.12
N ARG A 262 -1.06 -20.78 -5.38
CA ARG A 262 -1.73 -20.76 -6.68
C ARG A 262 -0.81 -20.27 -7.79
N TRP A 263 -0.05 -19.18 -7.59
CA TRP A 263 0.94 -18.71 -8.56
C TRP A 263 1.97 -19.78 -8.92
N ALA A 264 2.48 -20.52 -7.92
CA ALA A 264 3.42 -21.62 -8.16
C ALA A 264 2.78 -22.73 -9.02
N THR A 265 1.53 -23.09 -8.73
CA THR A 265 0.81 -24.15 -9.44
C THR A 265 0.44 -23.75 -10.88
N GLU A 266 -0.13 -22.55 -11.04
CA GLU A 266 -0.46 -21.97 -12.35
C GLU A 266 0.79 -21.77 -13.19
N GLY A 267 1.88 -21.31 -12.58
CA GLY A 267 3.18 -21.14 -13.22
C GLY A 267 3.75 -22.45 -13.77
N LEU A 268 3.63 -23.56 -13.03
CA LEU A 268 4.06 -24.87 -13.53
C LEU A 268 3.20 -25.33 -14.73
N SER A 269 1.89 -25.08 -14.68
CA SER A 269 1.00 -25.33 -15.83
C SER A 269 1.39 -24.47 -17.04
N ALA A 270 1.69 -23.19 -16.82
CA ALA A 270 2.11 -22.26 -17.85
C ALA A 270 3.46 -22.64 -18.49
N LYS A 271 4.38 -23.21 -17.70
CA LYS A 271 5.64 -23.80 -18.17
C LYS A 271 5.38 -24.97 -19.10
N ASN A 272 4.48 -25.89 -18.73
CA ASN A 272 4.14 -27.06 -19.57
C ASN A 272 3.43 -26.68 -20.88
N LYS A 273 2.87 -25.47 -20.95
CA LYS A 273 2.24 -24.90 -22.16
C LYS A 273 3.20 -24.02 -22.97
N ASP A 274 4.48 -23.93 -22.60
CA ASP A 274 5.51 -23.12 -23.25
C ASP A 274 5.10 -21.66 -23.49
N THR A 275 4.42 -21.07 -22.51
CA THR A 275 4.06 -19.64 -22.54
C THR A 275 5.29 -18.74 -22.41
N THR A 276 5.17 -17.46 -22.77
CA THR A 276 6.30 -16.52 -22.83
C THR A 276 6.93 -16.21 -21.46
N VAL A 277 6.11 -16.06 -20.41
CA VAL A 277 6.55 -15.71 -19.05
C VAL A 277 7.53 -16.73 -18.45
N PRO A 278 7.23 -18.05 -18.39
CA PRO A 278 8.18 -19.03 -17.87
C PRO A 278 9.50 -19.08 -18.65
N VAL A 279 9.44 -18.93 -19.98
CA VAL A 279 10.65 -18.88 -20.83
C VAL A 279 11.51 -17.67 -20.48
N ASN A 280 10.89 -16.49 -20.30
CA ASN A 280 11.60 -15.29 -19.87
C ASN A 280 12.23 -15.46 -18.47
N LEU A 281 11.46 -15.97 -17.50
CA LEU A 281 11.97 -16.20 -16.14
C LEU A 281 13.11 -17.22 -16.12
N SER A 282 13.01 -18.34 -16.83
CA SER A 282 14.10 -19.33 -16.94
C SER A 282 15.36 -18.72 -17.56
N ARG A 283 15.22 -17.91 -18.61
CA ARG A 283 16.36 -17.20 -19.22
C ARG A 283 17.02 -16.25 -18.22
N GLN A 284 16.23 -15.45 -17.49
CA GLN A 284 16.75 -14.53 -16.48
C GLN A 284 17.42 -15.29 -15.32
N PHE A 285 16.86 -16.43 -14.91
CA PHE A 285 17.44 -17.31 -13.90
C PHE A 285 18.84 -17.76 -14.29
N ASP A 286 19.02 -18.27 -15.52
CA ASP A 286 20.34 -18.74 -15.98
C ASP A 286 21.37 -17.60 -16.03
N GLN A 287 20.95 -16.40 -16.46
CA GLN A 287 21.80 -15.21 -16.47
C GLN A 287 22.23 -14.80 -15.06
N ILE A 288 21.32 -14.81 -14.10
CA ILE A 288 21.60 -14.44 -12.71
C ILE A 288 22.46 -15.49 -12.03
N LYS A 289 22.17 -16.79 -12.25
CA LYS A 289 22.97 -17.89 -11.72
C LYS A 289 24.42 -17.83 -12.18
N GLU A 290 24.66 -17.48 -13.44
CA GLU A 290 26.01 -17.27 -13.96
C GLU A 290 26.65 -15.99 -13.42
N SER A 291 25.88 -14.91 -13.27
CA SER A 291 26.35 -13.65 -12.67
C SER A 291 26.82 -13.86 -11.22
N PHE A 292 26.14 -14.69 -10.44
CA PHE A 292 26.49 -14.98 -9.05
C PHE A 292 27.78 -15.77 -8.91
N LYS A 293 28.08 -16.70 -9.83
CA LYS A 293 29.37 -17.42 -9.83
C LYS A 293 30.58 -16.51 -10.06
N ARG A 294 30.37 -15.37 -10.74
CA ARG A 294 31.41 -14.37 -11.03
C ARG A 294 31.47 -13.26 -9.99
N GLY A 295 30.51 -13.21 -9.07
CA GLY A 295 30.43 -12.19 -8.03
C GLY A 295 31.51 -12.40 -6.96
N ASP A 296 31.84 -11.31 -6.27
CA ASP A 296 32.78 -11.31 -5.14
C ASP A 296 32.19 -12.03 -3.91
N VAL A 297 30.85 -11.98 -3.78
CA VAL A 297 30.08 -12.69 -2.75
C VAL A 297 29.39 -13.91 -3.38
N PRO A 298 29.55 -15.12 -2.81
CA PRO A 298 29.11 -16.36 -3.44
C PRO A 298 27.60 -16.61 -3.26
N HIS A 299 26.75 -15.63 -3.56
CA HIS A 299 25.30 -15.82 -3.56
C HIS A 299 24.90 -17.03 -4.40
N ASN A 300 23.86 -17.74 -3.97
CA ASN A 300 23.32 -18.86 -4.73
C ASN A 300 21.85 -18.58 -5.08
N VAL A 301 21.41 -19.09 -6.22
CA VAL A 301 20.01 -19.02 -6.67
C VAL A 301 19.58 -20.36 -7.25
N GLU A 302 18.45 -20.85 -6.77
CA GLU A 302 17.89 -22.14 -7.13
C GLU A 302 16.39 -22.02 -7.43
N LEU A 303 15.88 -22.91 -8.28
CA LEU A 303 14.44 -23.02 -8.52
C LEU A 303 13.86 -24.09 -7.60
N GLU A 304 12.80 -23.76 -6.87
CA GLU A 304 12.10 -24.75 -6.06
C GLU A 304 11.43 -25.78 -6.97
N ASN A 305 11.85 -27.04 -6.88
CA ASN A 305 11.35 -28.14 -7.71
C ASN A 305 11.42 -27.86 -9.23
N GLY A 306 12.39 -27.04 -9.67
CA GLY A 306 12.52 -26.65 -11.08
C GLY A 306 11.40 -25.74 -11.59
N ASN A 307 10.61 -25.14 -10.70
CA ASN A 307 9.56 -24.19 -11.05
C ASN A 307 10.13 -22.79 -11.31
N PRO A 308 10.04 -22.24 -12.54
CA PRO A 308 10.58 -20.92 -12.87
C PRO A 308 9.84 -19.77 -12.18
N PHE A 309 8.72 -20.02 -11.50
CA PHE A 309 7.97 -19.02 -10.74
C PHE A 309 8.33 -18.98 -9.26
N VAL A 310 9.18 -19.89 -8.77
CA VAL A 310 9.54 -19.96 -7.36
C VAL A 310 11.05 -20.09 -7.21
N TRP A 311 11.69 -19.00 -6.81
CA TRP A 311 13.15 -18.94 -6.70
C TRP A 311 13.53 -18.87 -5.23
N VAL A 312 14.61 -19.56 -4.86
CA VAL A 312 15.22 -19.48 -3.54
C VAL A 312 16.63 -18.95 -3.71
N ILE A 313 16.87 -17.78 -3.14
CA ILE A 313 18.17 -17.14 -3.10
C ILE A 313 18.78 -17.40 -1.73
N THR A 314 20.01 -17.91 -1.71
CA THR A 314 20.84 -17.94 -0.50
C THR A 314 21.74 -16.71 -0.52
N TYR A 315 21.38 -15.74 0.32
CA TYR A 315 22.16 -14.54 0.55
C TYR A 315 23.21 -14.81 1.64
N PHE A 316 24.46 -14.48 1.34
CA PHE A 316 25.58 -14.55 2.27
C PHE A 316 25.91 -13.13 2.67
N GLY A 317 25.88 -12.85 3.97
CA GLY A 317 26.15 -11.50 4.44
C GLY A 317 27.58 -11.06 4.15
N ARG A 318 27.74 -9.82 3.71
CA ARG A 318 29.05 -9.28 3.35
C ARG A 318 29.96 -9.13 4.58
N PRO A 319 31.27 -9.34 4.42
CA PRO A 319 32.24 -9.05 5.47
C PRO A 319 32.11 -7.60 5.96
N MET A 320 32.36 -7.39 7.26
CA MET A 320 32.33 -6.06 7.89
C MET A 320 30.94 -5.38 7.91
N THR A 321 29.86 -6.11 7.62
CA THR A 321 28.48 -5.62 7.78
C THR A 321 27.81 -6.24 9.01
N ASN A 322 26.62 -5.76 9.38
CA ASN A 322 25.85 -6.40 10.44
C ASN A 322 25.36 -7.81 10.08
N PHE A 323 25.45 -8.20 8.80
CA PHE A 323 25.08 -9.52 8.30
C PHE A 323 26.28 -10.47 8.18
N ASP A 324 27.50 -10.01 8.51
CA ASP A 324 28.73 -10.80 8.38
C ASP A 324 28.61 -12.19 9.03
N GLY A 325 29.01 -13.21 8.28
CA GLY A 325 28.88 -14.63 8.64
C GLY A 325 27.47 -15.22 8.54
N GLY A 326 26.44 -14.41 8.25
CA GLY A 326 25.06 -14.86 8.12
C GLY A 326 24.75 -15.50 6.78
N MET A 327 23.82 -16.46 6.80
CA MET A 327 23.31 -17.13 5.61
C MET A 327 21.78 -17.15 5.63
N PHE A 328 21.15 -16.49 4.66
CA PHE A 328 19.70 -16.28 4.65
C PHE A 328 19.07 -16.84 3.39
N ARG A 329 18.05 -17.68 3.53
CA ARG A 329 17.20 -18.09 2.39
C ARG A 329 16.08 -17.09 2.20
N ILE A 330 16.01 -16.54 0.99
CA ILE A 330 14.99 -15.60 0.56
C ILE A 330 14.24 -16.25 -0.59
N LYS A 331 12.93 -16.41 -0.44
CA LYS A 331 12.05 -17.01 -1.43
C LYS A 331 11.32 -15.91 -2.20
N LEU A 332 11.42 -15.97 -3.53
CA LEU A 332 10.72 -15.08 -4.46
C LEU A 332 9.63 -15.89 -5.17
N HIS A 333 8.39 -15.43 -5.10
CA HIS A 333 7.27 -15.96 -5.87
C HIS A 333 6.90 -14.97 -6.97
N PHE A 334 6.91 -15.43 -8.21
CA PHE A 334 6.51 -14.66 -9.38
C PHE A 334 5.08 -15.01 -9.76
N SER A 335 4.31 -14.00 -10.13
CA SER A 335 2.97 -14.20 -10.68
C SER A 335 3.07 -14.73 -12.12
N PRO A 336 2.13 -15.59 -12.55
CA PRO A 336 1.91 -15.88 -13.97
C PRO A 336 1.65 -14.61 -14.82
N ARG A 337 1.28 -13.50 -14.18
CA ARG A 337 1.07 -12.18 -14.79
C ARG A 337 2.28 -11.24 -14.65
N PHE A 338 3.46 -11.74 -14.28
CA PHE A 338 4.67 -10.92 -14.23
C PHE A 338 5.00 -10.35 -15.63
N PRO A 339 5.31 -9.04 -15.77
CA PRO A 339 5.64 -8.07 -14.71
C PRO A 339 4.48 -7.21 -14.18
N ASP A 340 3.25 -7.37 -14.66
CA ASP A 340 2.10 -6.57 -14.20
C ASP A 340 1.86 -6.75 -12.70
N GLU A 341 2.05 -7.98 -12.21
CA GLU A 341 2.12 -8.30 -10.78
C GLU A 341 3.57 -8.55 -10.34
N GLN A 342 4.02 -7.79 -9.35
CA GLN A 342 5.40 -7.79 -8.90
C GLN A 342 5.69 -8.98 -7.97
N PRO A 343 6.93 -9.50 -7.91
CA PRO A 343 7.23 -10.69 -7.12
C PRO A 343 7.04 -10.45 -5.62
N ARG A 344 6.55 -11.48 -4.91
CA ARG A 344 6.51 -11.49 -3.44
C ARG A 344 7.79 -12.10 -2.88
N VAL A 345 8.40 -11.39 -1.95
CA VAL A 345 9.71 -11.73 -1.38
C VAL A 345 9.53 -12.05 0.10
N LYS A 346 9.92 -13.25 0.50
CA LYS A 346 9.79 -13.74 1.87
C LYS A 346 11.08 -14.39 2.36
N PHE A 347 11.56 -13.97 3.51
CA PHE A 347 12.61 -14.65 4.25
C PHE A 347 12.10 -15.97 4.78
N LEU A 348 12.77 -17.06 4.40
CA LEU A 348 12.56 -18.37 5.00
C LEU A 348 13.37 -18.51 6.29
N THR A 349 14.58 -17.93 6.31
CA THR A 349 15.40 -17.84 7.51
C THR A 349 14.98 -16.61 8.33
N PRO A 350 14.51 -16.78 9.58
CA PRO A 350 14.05 -15.65 10.39
C PRO A 350 15.14 -14.60 10.62
N VAL A 351 14.80 -13.32 10.43
CA VAL A 351 15.74 -12.21 10.59
C VAL A 351 15.07 -11.04 11.32
N PHE A 352 15.78 -10.43 12.28
CA PHE A 352 15.31 -9.23 12.96
C PHE A 352 15.80 -7.99 12.21
N HIS A 353 14.97 -7.42 11.35
CA HIS A 353 15.36 -6.29 10.49
C HIS A 353 14.24 -5.27 10.33
N HIS A 354 14.56 -3.98 10.22
CA HIS A 354 13.54 -2.92 10.11
C HIS A 354 12.74 -2.96 8.78
N ARG A 355 13.31 -3.56 7.73
CA ARG A 355 12.63 -3.80 6.42
C ARG A 355 11.95 -5.16 6.31
N VAL A 356 12.00 -6.03 7.32
CA VAL A 356 11.43 -7.39 7.24
C VAL A 356 10.35 -7.54 8.30
N THR A 357 9.13 -7.86 7.89
CA THR A 357 8.00 -8.08 8.82
C THR A 357 8.26 -9.26 9.75
N SER A 358 7.45 -9.44 10.80
CA SER A 358 7.62 -10.57 11.71
C SER A 358 7.46 -11.93 11.02
N ASP A 359 6.73 -11.94 9.91
CA ASP A 359 6.48 -13.14 9.09
C ASP A 359 7.47 -13.29 7.93
N GLY A 360 8.50 -12.45 7.87
CA GLY A 360 9.58 -12.53 6.89
C GLY A 360 9.30 -11.81 5.57
N ILE A 361 8.21 -11.05 5.42
CA ILE A 361 7.96 -10.31 4.18
C ILE A 361 8.91 -9.12 4.09
N LEU A 362 9.63 -8.99 2.98
CA LEU A 362 10.59 -7.91 2.76
C LEU A 362 9.91 -6.67 2.14
N CYS A 363 10.17 -5.52 2.74
CA CYS A 363 9.89 -4.20 2.19
C CYS A 363 11.08 -3.72 1.36
N TYR A 364 10.94 -3.77 0.04
CA TYR A 364 11.92 -3.26 -0.91
C TYR A 364 11.21 -2.50 -2.05
N ILE A 365 11.93 -1.57 -2.67
CA ILE A 365 11.40 -0.71 -3.74
C ILE A 365 12.15 -1.09 -5.03
N PRO A 366 11.50 -1.79 -5.98
CA PRO A 366 12.14 -2.08 -7.26
C PRO A 366 12.29 -0.82 -8.10
N ASN A 367 13.16 -0.88 -9.11
CA ASN A 367 13.31 0.20 -10.09
C ASN A 367 12.04 0.31 -10.95
N PRO A 368 11.30 1.43 -10.91
CA PRO A 368 10.02 1.56 -11.60
C PRO A 368 10.13 1.46 -13.13
N ASN A 369 11.32 1.73 -13.70
CA ASN A 369 11.54 1.65 -15.15
C ASN A 369 11.99 0.25 -15.63
N ARG A 370 12.21 -0.69 -14.71
CA ARG A 370 12.78 -2.02 -15.01
C ARG A 370 12.14 -3.11 -14.14
N CYS A 371 10.83 -3.02 -13.95
CA CYS A 371 10.05 -3.95 -13.13
C CYS A 371 9.89 -5.35 -13.75
N ASP A 372 10.35 -5.54 -14.99
CA ASP A 372 10.41 -6.81 -15.72
C ASP A 372 11.76 -7.55 -15.58
N ASP A 373 12.77 -6.86 -15.05
CA ASP A 373 14.11 -7.39 -14.83
C ASP A 373 14.28 -7.91 -13.40
N VAL A 374 14.30 -9.24 -13.25
CA VAL A 374 14.48 -9.93 -11.97
C VAL A 374 15.80 -9.56 -11.30
N LYS A 375 16.85 -9.23 -12.06
CA LYS A 375 18.12 -8.79 -11.48
C LYS A 375 17.95 -7.49 -10.71
N GLN A 376 17.16 -6.54 -11.23
CA GLN A 376 16.88 -5.28 -10.54
C GLN A 376 16.10 -5.49 -9.25
N HIS A 377 15.19 -6.48 -9.21
CA HIS A 377 14.53 -6.89 -7.98
C HIS A 377 15.53 -7.40 -6.94
N ILE A 378 16.42 -8.31 -7.35
CA ILE A 378 17.43 -8.90 -6.45
C ILE A 378 18.40 -7.84 -5.92
N GLU A 379 18.86 -6.92 -6.78
CA GLU A 379 19.70 -5.80 -6.37
C GLU A 379 18.96 -4.90 -5.36
N ALA A 380 17.68 -4.59 -5.59
CA ALA A 380 16.87 -3.82 -4.66
C ALA A 380 16.63 -4.54 -3.31
N ILE A 381 16.49 -5.87 -3.33
CA ILE A 381 16.41 -6.70 -2.12
C ILE A 381 17.72 -6.58 -1.32
N PHE A 382 18.87 -6.78 -1.96
CA PHE A 382 20.17 -6.69 -1.28
C PHE A 382 20.45 -5.29 -0.75
N ASN A 383 20.17 -4.25 -1.55
CA ASN A 383 20.30 -2.87 -1.11
C ASN A 383 19.42 -2.57 0.11
N ALA A 384 18.19 -3.09 0.16
CA ALA A 384 17.31 -2.90 1.32
C ALA A 384 17.81 -3.58 2.61
N LEU A 385 18.69 -4.59 2.50
CA LEU A 385 19.33 -5.24 3.64
C LEU A 385 20.65 -4.57 4.04
N GLU A 386 21.42 -4.13 3.06
CA GLU A 386 22.77 -3.57 3.26
C GLU A 386 22.75 -2.07 3.60
N GLU A 387 21.58 -1.41 3.58
CA GLU A 387 21.43 0.01 3.88
C GLU A 387 21.75 0.31 5.37
N GLU A 388 22.96 0.83 5.63
CA GLU A 388 23.43 1.07 7.00
C GLU A 388 22.80 2.27 7.69
N ASN A 389 22.49 3.33 6.93
CA ASN A 389 21.95 4.60 7.44
C ASN A 389 20.78 5.11 6.56
N PRO A 390 19.67 4.35 6.48
CA PRO A 390 18.46 4.79 5.79
C PRO A 390 17.93 6.07 6.44
N PRO A 391 17.43 7.03 5.63
CA PRO A 391 16.64 8.13 6.17
C PRO A 391 15.40 7.58 6.89
N TYR A 392 14.92 8.30 7.89
CA TYR A 392 13.65 7.96 8.53
C TYR A 392 12.52 8.10 7.51
N ASP A 393 11.86 7.00 7.19
CA ASP A 393 10.64 6.97 6.38
C ASP A 393 9.62 6.06 7.07
N PRO A 394 8.53 6.63 7.64
CA PRO A 394 7.50 5.84 8.31
C PRO A 394 6.79 4.88 7.36
N ARG A 395 6.79 5.15 6.04
CA ARG A 395 6.15 4.29 5.02
C ARG A 395 6.91 2.99 4.81
N THR A 396 8.13 2.88 5.35
CA THR A 396 8.93 1.66 5.36
C THR A 396 8.89 0.92 6.71
N GLN A 397 8.09 1.41 7.66
CA GLN A 397 7.85 0.78 8.96
C GLN A 397 7.00 -0.49 8.78
N VAL A 398 7.66 -1.61 8.54
CA VAL A 398 7.01 -2.92 8.39
C VAL A 398 7.21 -3.84 9.59
N HIS A 399 8.14 -3.48 10.48
CA HIS A 399 8.36 -4.18 11.75
C HIS A 399 8.43 -3.14 12.88
N PRO A 400 7.29 -2.80 13.52
CA PRO A 400 7.19 -1.68 14.45
C PRO A 400 8.25 -1.71 15.57
N GLU A 401 8.52 -2.88 16.16
CA GLU A 401 9.54 -3.02 17.20
C GLU A 401 10.95 -2.72 16.68
N ALA A 402 11.31 -3.24 15.49
CA ALA A 402 12.63 -3.01 14.92
C ALA A 402 12.81 -1.56 14.53
N HIS A 403 11.78 -0.96 13.93
CA HIS A 403 11.79 0.46 13.55
C HIS A 403 11.97 1.35 14.78
N ARG A 404 11.20 1.12 15.85
CA ARG A 404 11.32 1.87 17.12
C ARG A 404 12.70 1.74 17.74
N LEU A 405 13.31 0.55 17.73
CA LEU A 405 14.66 0.35 18.26
C LEU A 405 15.72 1.00 17.36
N TYR A 406 15.57 0.90 16.05
CA TYR A 406 16.52 1.47 15.10
C TYR A 406 16.56 3.00 15.21
N TRP A 407 15.42 3.68 15.13
CA TRP A 407 15.35 5.15 15.23
C TRP A 407 15.22 5.71 16.67
N GLY A 408 15.09 4.86 17.69
CA GLY A 408 14.96 5.24 19.11
C GLY A 408 16.25 5.71 19.80
N GLY A 409 17.19 6.31 19.07
CA GLY A 409 18.46 6.81 19.59
C GLY A 409 19.55 5.74 19.80
N ALA A 410 20.65 6.14 20.46
CA ALA A 410 21.87 5.32 20.55
C ALA A 410 21.67 4.00 21.34
N GLU A 411 20.91 4.03 22.44
CA GLU A 411 20.64 2.82 23.23
C GLU A 411 19.70 1.86 22.49
N GLY A 412 18.65 2.37 21.85
CA GLY A 412 17.78 1.58 20.98
C GLY A 412 18.58 0.91 19.87
N ARG A 413 19.48 1.66 19.21
CA ARG A 413 20.32 1.14 18.13
C ARG A 413 21.25 0.01 18.59
N LYS A 414 21.80 0.10 19.80
CA LYS A 414 22.61 -0.99 20.39
C LYS A 414 21.78 -2.26 20.59
N ILE A 415 20.54 -2.13 21.06
CA ILE A 415 19.62 -3.26 21.24
C ILE A 415 19.23 -3.86 19.88
N TYR A 416 18.92 -3.01 18.89
CA TYR A 416 18.65 -3.44 17.52
C TYR A 416 19.81 -4.27 16.96
N ASN A 417 21.04 -3.73 16.99
CA ASN A 417 22.22 -4.41 16.48
C ASN A 417 22.48 -5.73 17.22
N ARG A 418 22.22 -5.79 18.52
CA ARG A 418 22.33 -7.04 19.30
C ARG A 418 21.30 -8.08 18.85
N LYS A 419 20.05 -7.69 18.61
CA LYS A 419 19.00 -8.59 18.11
C LYS A 419 19.29 -9.07 16.69
N LEU A 420 19.71 -8.16 15.80
CA LEU A 420 20.12 -8.49 14.43
C LEU A 420 21.27 -9.50 14.42
N ARG A 421 22.34 -9.27 15.20
CA ARG A 421 23.47 -10.22 15.32
C ARG A 421 23.05 -11.59 15.84
N ARG A 422 22.09 -11.65 16.77
CA ARG A 422 21.53 -12.94 17.22
C ARG A 422 20.80 -13.66 16.11
N SER A 423 20.01 -12.95 15.29
CA SER A 423 19.38 -13.58 14.13
C SER A 423 20.40 -14.05 13.07
N VAL A 424 21.48 -13.30 12.89
CA VAL A 424 22.59 -13.68 12.00
C VAL A 424 23.28 -14.96 12.48
N GLN A 425 23.57 -15.08 13.77
CA GLN A 425 24.14 -16.31 14.34
C GLN A 425 23.20 -17.51 14.16
N ARG A 426 21.91 -17.33 14.45
CA ARG A 426 20.90 -18.38 14.30
C ARG A 426 20.71 -18.80 12.83
N SER A 427 20.89 -17.88 11.89
CA SER A 427 20.76 -18.17 10.46
C SER A 427 21.69 -19.29 9.98
N MET A 428 22.81 -19.51 10.66
CA MET A 428 23.76 -20.59 10.36
C MET A 428 23.31 -21.96 10.90
N GLU A 429 22.48 -21.99 11.94
CA GLU A 429 22.00 -23.23 12.58
C GLU A 429 20.85 -23.86 11.79
N ASP A 430 20.13 -23.07 11.00
CA ASP A 430 18.94 -23.47 10.23
C ASP A 430 19.29 -24.09 8.85
N PHE A 431 20.58 -24.31 8.57
CA PHE A 431 21.12 -24.96 7.37
C PHE A 431 21.99 -26.15 7.76
#